data_AF-A0A1A8JLR3-F1
#
_entry.id   AF-A0A1A8JLR3-F1
#
_cell.length_a   1.000
_cell.length_b   1.000
_cell.length_c   1.000
_cell.angle_alpha   90.00
_cell.angle_beta   90.00
_cell.angle_gamma   90.00
#
_symmetry.space_group_name_H-M   'P 1'
#
loop_
_entity.id
_entity.type
_entity.pdbx_description
1 polymer ?
#
loop_
_entity_poly.entity_id
_entity_poly.type
_entity_poly.pdbx_seq_one_letter_code
_entity_poly.pdbx_strand_id
1 'polypeptide(L)'
;GGHHCAGSDTETRSCQKQLCPVDGHWSEWSHWEECSQTCGQGNRTRIRTCSNPPAQHGGRSCEGKAVDVIMCSVRPCPVAGNWGPWLPWSPCSESCGKGVQSRIRLCNNPPPTFDGLQCEGTDTQSQVCKETSCPVDGKWSSWMSWGSCSVSCGGGTR
;
A
#
# COMPACT_ATOMS: atom_id res chain seq x y z
N GLY A 1 35.40 -73.22 -73.73
CA GLY A 1 34.03 -72.69 -73.69
C GLY A 1 33.71 -72.31 -72.27
N GLY A 2 33.26 -71.07 -72.03
CA GLY A 2 32.80 -70.62 -70.72
C GLY A 2 31.30 -70.38 -70.80
N HIS A 3 30.52 -71.03 -69.92
CA HIS A 3 29.09 -70.75 -69.81
C HIS A 3 28.90 -69.44 -69.05
N HIS A 4 28.16 -68.51 -69.64
CA HIS A 4 27.78 -67.26 -68.98
C HIS A 4 27.00 -67.54 -67.70
N CYS A 5 27.43 -66.98 -66.58
CA CYS A 5 26.68 -67.03 -65.33
C CYS A 5 25.37 -66.24 -65.52
N ALA A 6 24.23 -66.93 -65.45
CA ALA A 6 22.92 -66.29 -65.47
C ALA A 6 22.52 -65.93 -64.03
N GLY A 7 22.68 -64.65 -63.67
CA GLY A 7 22.29 -64.09 -62.39
C GLY A 7 22.59 -62.59 -62.36
N SER A 8 21.91 -61.84 -61.50
CA SER A 8 22.32 -60.47 -61.20
C SER A 8 23.63 -60.52 -60.41
N ASP A 9 24.68 -59.85 -60.89
CA ASP A 9 25.96 -59.69 -60.17
C ASP A 9 25.81 -58.82 -58.90
N THR A 10 24.63 -58.26 -58.69
CA THR A 10 24.31 -57.36 -57.59
C THR A 10 23.18 -57.93 -56.76
N GLU A 11 23.49 -58.30 -55.51
CA GLU A 11 22.53 -58.54 -54.44
C GLU A 11 22.42 -57.26 -53.60
N THR A 12 21.32 -56.52 -53.76
CA THR A 12 21.07 -55.32 -52.96
C THR A 12 20.28 -55.71 -51.72
N ARG A 13 20.96 -55.83 -50.58
CA ARG A 13 20.31 -56.00 -49.27
C ARG A 13 19.94 -54.65 -48.68
N SER A 14 18.68 -54.48 -48.27
CA SER A 14 18.25 -53.28 -47.57
C SER A 14 18.76 -53.31 -46.12
N CYS A 15 19.64 -52.39 -45.77
CA CYS A 15 20.08 -52.19 -44.40
C CYS A 15 19.05 -51.31 -43.66
N GLN A 16 18.66 -51.70 -42.44
CA GLN A 16 17.86 -50.87 -41.54
C GLN A 16 18.67 -49.63 -41.13
N LYS A 17 18.62 -48.58 -41.93
CA LYS A 17 19.27 -47.30 -41.64
C LYS A 17 18.58 -46.69 -40.41
N GLN A 18 19.18 -46.84 -39.24
CA GLN A 18 18.83 -46.02 -38.09
C GLN A 18 19.09 -44.55 -38.43
N LEU A 19 18.13 -43.69 -38.12
CA LEU A 19 18.23 -42.25 -38.37
C LEU A 19 19.31 -41.65 -37.45
N CYS A 20 20.06 -40.68 -37.97
CA CYS A 20 21.15 -40.05 -37.23
C CYS A 20 20.62 -39.22 -36.05
N PRO A 21 21.29 -39.24 -34.88
CA PRO A 21 20.97 -38.34 -33.77
C PRO A 21 21.00 -36.87 -34.21
N VAL A 22 19.98 -36.11 -33.79
CA VAL A 22 19.91 -34.66 -33.97
C VAL A 22 19.90 -34.05 -32.58
N ASP A 23 20.95 -33.29 -32.24
CA ASP A 23 21.03 -32.60 -30.98
C ASP A 23 20.06 -31.41 -30.97
N GLY A 24 19.38 -31.22 -29.84
CA GLY A 24 18.44 -30.14 -29.65
C GLY A 24 19.14 -28.80 -29.43
N HIS A 25 18.59 -27.75 -30.03
CA HIS A 25 19.04 -26.38 -29.85
C HIS A 25 17.89 -25.47 -29.42
N TRP A 26 18.26 -24.48 -28.59
CA TRP A 26 17.32 -23.49 -28.11
C TRP A 26 16.77 -22.65 -29.26
N SER A 27 15.46 -22.37 -29.21
CA SER A 27 14.85 -21.26 -29.93
C SER A 27 15.44 -19.93 -29.46
N GLU A 28 15.18 -18.88 -30.23
CA GLU A 28 15.29 -17.53 -29.71
C GLU A 28 14.42 -17.35 -28.47
N TRP A 29 14.85 -16.45 -27.60
CA TRP A 29 14.05 -16.04 -26.45
C TRP A 29 12.79 -15.30 -26.92
N SER A 30 11.68 -15.53 -26.22
CA SER A 30 10.51 -14.68 -26.34
C SER A 30 10.86 -13.23 -25.96
N HIS A 31 9.99 -12.30 -26.33
CA HIS A 31 9.98 -11.00 -25.69
C HIS A 31 9.75 -11.16 -24.18
N TRP A 32 10.22 -10.17 -23.42
CA TRP A 32 9.88 -10.07 -22.00
C TRP A 32 8.39 -9.84 -21.86
N GLU A 33 7.76 -10.59 -20.96
CA GLU A 33 6.42 -10.30 -20.48
C GLU A 33 6.37 -8.95 -19.75
N GLU A 34 5.15 -8.49 -19.47
CA GLU A 34 4.94 -7.34 -18.60
C GLU A 34 5.49 -7.60 -17.18
N CYS A 35 5.76 -6.53 -16.45
CA CYS A 35 6.20 -6.64 -15.06
C CYS A 35 5.05 -7.24 -14.23
N SER A 36 5.36 -8.16 -13.32
CA SER A 36 4.38 -8.80 -12.44
C SER A 36 3.65 -7.84 -11.50
N GLN A 37 4.09 -6.60 -11.42
CA GLN A 37 3.50 -5.54 -10.62
C GLN A 37 3.22 -4.33 -11.51
N THR A 38 2.16 -3.59 -11.19
CA THR A 38 1.80 -2.33 -11.87
C THR A 38 2.47 -1.11 -11.24
N CYS A 39 3.09 -1.28 -10.07
CA CYS A 39 3.88 -0.28 -9.35
C CYS A 39 4.97 -0.97 -8.51
N GLY A 40 5.95 -0.20 -8.04
CA GLY A 40 7.05 -0.68 -7.23
C GLY A 40 7.98 -1.60 -8.00
N GLN A 41 8.48 -2.60 -7.29
CA GLN A 41 9.36 -3.64 -7.82
C GLN A 41 8.57 -4.91 -8.11
N GLY A 42 8.78 -5.49 -9.28
CA GLY A 42 8.25 -6.78 -9.67
C GLY A 42 9.29 -7.59 -10.43
N ASN A 43 8.84 -8.67 -11.07
CA ASN A 43 9.66 -9.49 -11.95
C ASN A 43 9.02 -9.58 -13.32
N ARG A 44 9.83 -9.72 -14.36
CA ARG A 44 9.38 -10.07 -15.71
C ARG A 44 10.09 -11.31 -16.18
N THR A 45 9.39 -12.08 -17.00
CA THR A 45 9.82 -13.40 -17.45
C THR A 45 9.96 -13.41 -18.96
N ARG A 46 10.90 -14.19 -19.46
CA ARG A 46 10.95 -14.60 -20.86
C ARG A 46 11.24 -16.10 -20.93
N ILE A 47 10.80 -16.72 -22.00
CA ILE A 47 10.90 -18.16 -22.20
C ILE A 47 11.53 -18.49 -23.54
N ARG A 48 12.15 -19.67 -23.62
CA ARG A 48 12.62 -20.27 -24.87
C ARG A 48 12.35 -21.76 -24.83
N THR A 49 12.30 -22.40 -26.00
CA THR A 49 11.98 -23.82 -26.11
C THR A 49 13.08 -24.55 -26.88
N CYS A 50 13.27 -25.84 -26.59
CA CYS A 50 14.26 -26.67 -27.29
C CYS A 50 13.67 -27.13 -28.63
N SER A 51 13.62 -26.24 -29.61
CA SER A 51 12.84 -26.43 -30.85
C SER A 51 13.54 -25.97 -32.13
N ASN A 52 14.80 -25.51 -32.07
CA ASN A 52 15.48 -24.97 -33.24
C ASN A 52 16.87 -25.58 -33.51
N PRO A 53 17.01 -26.88 -33.84
CA PRO A 53 15.94 -27.89 -33.96
C PRO A 53 15.62 -28.61 -32.62
N PRO A 54 14.52 -29.38 -32.53
CA PRO A 54 14.28 -30.27 -31.39
C PRO A 54 15.22 -31.48 -31.43
N ALA A 55 15.53 -32.05 -30.26
CA ALA A 55 16.33 -33.27 -30.16
C ALA A 55 15.59 -34.46 -30.76
N GLN A 56 16.24 -35.22 -31.65
CA GLN A 56 15.65 -36.40 -32.31
C GLN A 56 16.64 -37.56 -32.37
N HIS A 57 16.12 -38.77 -32.53
CA HIS A 57 16.90 -39.99 -32.80
C HIS A 57 18.04 -40.25 -31.79
N GLY A 58 17.81 -39.94 -30.51
CA GLY A 58 18.80 -40.12 -29.43
C GLY A 58 19.83 -39.00 -29.32
N GLY A 59 19.63 -37.86 -29.99
CA GLY A 59 20.43 -36.65 -29.80
C GLY A 59 20.24 -36.00 -28.44
N ARG A 60 21.17 -35.13 -28.06
CA ARG A 60 21.24 -34.47 -26.75
C ARG A 60 20.12 -33.45 -26.59
N SER A 61 19.56 -33.36 -25.38
CA SER A 61 18.61 -32.31 -25.02
C SER A 61 19.33 -30.96 -24.85
N CYS A 62 18.59 -29.86 -25.00
CA CYS A 62 19.15 -28.54 -24.74
C CYS A 62 19.60 -28.37 -23.28
N GLU A 63 20.84 -27.91 -23.08
CA GLU A 63 21.37 -27.62 -21.76
C GLU A 63 21.13 -26.15 -21.37
N GLY A 64 20.84 -25.92 -20.08
CA GLY A 64 20.57 -24.59 -19.51
C GLY A 64 19.09 -24.32 -19.24
N LYS A 65 18.79 -23.08 -18.84
CA LYS A 65 17.43 -22.69 -18.42
C LYS A 65 16.54 -22.38 -19.62
N ALA A 66 15.31 -22.89 -19.59
CA ALA A 66 14.23 -22.55 -20.54
C ALA A 66 13.51 -21.24 -20.18
N VAL A 67 13.67 -20.77 -18.94
CA VAL A 67 13.00 -19.60 -18.38
C VAL A 67 14.05 -18.68 -17.76
N ASP A 68 13.92 -17.39 -18.04
CA ASP A 68 14.74 -16.34 -17.47
C ASP A 68 13.85 -15.30 -16.79
N VAL A 69 14.25 -14.86 -15.61
CA VAL A 69 13.47 -13.97 -14.75
C VAL A 69 14.37 -12.86 -14.26
N ILE A 70 13.96 -11.61 -14.49
CA ILE A 70 14.69 -10.44 -14.02
C ILE A 70 13.78 -9.49 -13.27
N MET A 71 14.37 -8.74 -12.35
CA MET A 71 13.67 -7.68 -11.64
C MET A 71 13.32 -6.53 -12.60
N CYS A 72 12.14 -5.97 -12.42
CA CYS A 72 11.68 -4.75 -13.08
C CYS A 72 11.20 -3.75 -12.04
N SER A 73 11.38 -2.46 -12.34
CA SER A 73 10.84 -1.35 -11.56
C SER A 73 9.92 -0.54 -12.47
N VAL A 74 8.70 -0.27 -12.01
CA VAL A 74 7.67 0.43 -12.80
C VAL A 74 7.59 1.89 -12.36
N ARG A 75 6.50 2.27 -11.69
CA ARG A 75 6.30 3.57 -11.05
C ARG A 75 6.17 3.35 -9.54
N PRO A 76 6.44 4.33 -8.67
CA PRO A 76 6.17 4.20 -7.24
C PRO A 76 4.71 3.80 -6.97
N CYS A 77 4.49 3.00 -5.93
CA CYS A 77 3.13 2.59 -5.55
C CYS A 77 2.38 3.72 -4.83
N PRO A 78 1.05 3.82 -5.03
CA PRO A 78 0.20 4.68 -4.22
C PRO A 78 0.38 4.37 -2.74
N VAL A 79 0.59 5.41 -1.93
CA VAL A 79 0.63 5.30 -0.47
C VAL A 79 -0.58 6.03 0.07
N ALA A 80 -1.51 5.29 0.67
CA ALA A 80 -2.68 5.89 1.31
C ALA A 80 -2.25 6.73 2.52
N GLY A 81 -2.89 7.88 2.67
CA GLY A 81 -2.73 8.75 3.81
C GLY A 81 -3.30 8.11 5.07
N ASN A 82 -2.68 8.38 6.21
CA ASN A 82 -3.22 8.01 7.50
C ASN A 82 -3.09 9.17 8.50
N TRP A 83 -4.01 9.19 9.46
CA TRP A 83 -4.10 10.26 10.44
C TRP A 83 -2.85 10.27 11.32
N GLY A 84 -2.22 11.44 11.41
CA GLY A 84 -1.33 11.78 12.49
C GLY A 84 -2.05 11.87 13.83
N PRO A 85 -1.30 11.98 14.93
CA PRO A 85 -1.90 12.21 16.24
C PRO A 85 -2.69 13.52 16.23
N TRP A 86 -3.71 13.57 17.08
CA TRP A 86 -4.38 14.84 17.38
C TRP A 86 -3.39 15.83 17.96
N LEU A 87 -3.42 17.06 17.44
CA LEU A 87 -2.77 18.18 18.09
C LEU A 87 -3.39 18.41 19.48
N PRO A 88 -2.68 19.13 20.38
CA PRO A 88 -3.26 19.55 21.65
C PRO A 88 -4.57 20.33 21.45
N TRP A 89 -5.42 20.29 22.48
CA TRP A 89 -6.61 21.14 22.51
C TRP A 89 -6.23 22.62 22.47
N SER A 90 -7.02 23.41 21.74
CA SER A 90 -6.98 24.87 21.83
C SER A 90 -7.29 25.32 23.26
N PRO A 91 -6.94 26.56 23.64
CA PRO A 91 -7.50 27.18 24.82
C PRO A 91 -9.04 27.15 24.78
N CYS A 92 -9.66 27.16 25.97
CA CYS A 92 -11.11 27.29 26.08
C CYS A 92 -11.56 28.65 25.55
N SER A 93 -12.65 28.70 24.80
CA SER A 93 -13.19 29.96 24.23
C SER A 93 -13.56 30.99 25.30
N GLU A 94 -13.89 30.54 26.50
CA GLU A 94 -14.25 31.37 27.64
C GLU A 94 -13.25 31.15 28.77
N SER A 95 -12.84 32.23 29.44
CA SER A 95 -11.98 32.16 30.62
C SER A 95 -12.73 31.75 31.89
N CYS A 96 -14.06 31.76 31.86
CA CYS A 96 -14.93 31.33 32.94
C CYS A 96 -16.24 30.75 32.37
N GLY A 97 -17.00 30.04 33.19
CA GLY A 97 -18.24 29.39 32.78
C GLY A 97 -18.00 28.20 31.87
N LYS A 98 -18.90 28.01 30.91
CA LYS A 98 -18.82 26.95 29.90
C LYS A 98 -18.30 27.56 28.61
N GLY A 99 -17.18 27.06 28.10
CA GLY A 99 -16.66 27.38 26.77
C GLY A 99 -16.57 26.15 25.88
N VAL A 100 -15.98 26.32 24.70
CA VAL A 100 -15.68 25.25 23.76
C VAL A 100 -14.19 25.30 23.42
N GLN A 101 -13.58 24.12 23.30
CA GLN A 101 -12.23 23.96 22.77
C GLN A 101 -12.27 22.99 21.59
N SER A 102 -11.35 23.15 20.66
CA SER A 102 -11.22 22.29 19.50
C SER A 102 -9.78 21.80 19.36
N ARG A 103 -9.61 20.70 18.64
CA ARG A 103 -8.31 20.21 18.21
C ARG A 103 -8.41 19.68 16.79
N ILE A 104 -7.28 19.67 16.12
CA ILE A 104 -7.16 19.18 14.75
C ILE A 104 -6.16 18.03 14.67
N ARG A 105 -6.29 17.18 13.66
CA ARG A 105 -5.30 16.18 13.27
C ARG A 105 -4.98 16.35 11.79
N LEU A 106 -3.78 15.95 11.40
CA LEU A 106 -3.31 16.09 10.01
C LEU A 106 -3.23 14.72 9.34
N CYS A 107 -3.53 14.66 8.04
CA CYS A 107 -3.35 13.44 7.25
C CYS A 107 -1.88 13.31 6.81
N ASN A 108 -1.00 13.01 7.77
CA ASN A 108 0.45 13.09 7.57
C ASN A 108 1.24 11.93 8.20
N ASN A 109 0.60 10.82 8.58
CA ASN A 109 1.28 9.68 9.21
C ASN A 109 0.90 8.32 8.61
N PRO A 110 1.23 8.04 7.34
CA PRO A 110 1.98 8.90 6.41
C PRO A 110 1.07 9.86 5.63
N PRO A 111 1.63 10.89 4.95
CA PRO A 111 0.88 11.66 3.99
C PRO A 111 0.57 10.84 2.73
N PRO A 112 -0.58 11.05 2.08
CA PRO A 112 -0.91 10.38 0.83
C PRO A 112 0.05 10.80 -0.28
N THR A 113 0.60 9.83 -1.02
CA THR A 113 1.52 10.07 -2.14
C THR A 113 1.21 9.14 -3.32
N PHE A 114 1.68 9.52 -4.52
CA PHE A 114 1.51 8.76 -5.76
C PHE A 114 0.05 8.33 -6.03
N ASP A 115 -0.88 9.29 -5.94
CA ASP A 115 -2.33 9.09 -6.08
C ASP A 115 -2.95 8.18 -5.00
N GLY A 116 -2.30 8.09 -3.85
CA GLY A 116 -2.85 7.40 -2.68
C GLY A 116 -4.09 8.10 -2.12
N LEU A 117 -4.97 7.29 -1.52
CA LEU A 117 -6.22 7.77 -0.93
C LEU A 117 -5.97 8.76 0.21
N GLN A 118 -6.79 9.80 0.29
CA GLN A 118 -6.80 10.74 1.41
C GLN A 118 -7.36 10.07 2.67
N CYS A 119 -7.08 10.65 3.84
CA CYS A 119 -7.59 10.13 5.10
C CYS A 119 -9.12 10.24 5.20
N GLU A 120 -9.78 9.18 5.66
CA GLU A 120 -11.23 9.20 5.87
C GLU A 120 -11.61 9.71 7.27
N GLY A 121 -12.69 10.49 7.33
CA GLY A 121 -13.24 11.07 8.55
C GLY A 121 -12.88 12.55 8.75
N THR A 122 -13.29 13.13 9.87
CA THR A 122 -13.07 14.56 10.15
C THR A 122 -11.65 14.82 10.64
N ASP A 123 -11.09 15.95 10.24
CA ASP A 123 -9.79 16.46 10.70
C ASP A 123 -9.92 17.27 12.01
N THR A 124 -11.14 17.64 12.40
CA THR A 124 -11.44 18.50 13.55
C THR A 124 -12.32 17.79 14.57
N GLN A 125 -12.04 18.02 15.85
CA GLN A 125 -12.86 17.59 16.98
C GLN A 125 -13.08 18.77 17.94
N SER A 126 -14.30 18.90 18.46
CA SER A 126 -14.67 19.94 19.42
C SER A 126 -15.30 19.34 20.67
N GLN A 127 -15.07 19.95 21.83
CA GLN A 127 -15.69 19.56 23.09
C GLN A 127 -15.95 20.78 24.01
N VAL A 128 -16.88 20.63 24.93
CA VAL A 128 -17.15 21.64 25.97
C VAL A 128 -16.04 21.62 27.02
N CYS A 129 -15.56 22.80 27.41
CA CYS A 129 -14.61 23.01 28.50
C CYS A 129 -15.25 23.84 29.62
N LYS A 130 -14.82 23.59 30.86
CA LYS A 130 -15.26 24.36 32.04
C LYS A 130 -14.04 24.72 32.87
N GLU A 131 -13.68 25.99 32.85
CA GLU A 131 -12.53 26.55 33.57
C GLU A 131 -12.90 26.84 35.04
N THR A 132 -13.72 27.86 35.29
CA THR A 132 -14.11 28.32 36.64
C THR A 132 -15.48 29.00 36.63
N SER A 133 -16.13 29.22 37.78
CA SER A 133 -17.37 30.01 37.81
C SER A 133 -17.10 31.46 37.43
N CYS A 134 -17.91 32.04 36.53
CA CYS A 134 -17.77 33.44 36.19
C CYS A 134 -18.04 34.34 37.39
N PRO A 135 -17.35 35.49 37.49
CA PRO A 135 -17.72 36.53 38.44
C PRO A 135 -19.19 36.89 38.23
N VAL A 136 -19.97 36.84 39.31
CA VAL A 136 -21.32 37.40 39.32
C VAL A 136 -21.19 38.83 39.79
N ASP A 137 -21.72 39.78 39.02
CA ASP A 137 -21.87 41.16 39.47
C ASP A 137 -22.70 41.15 40.77
N GLY A 138 -22.05 41.49 41.88
CA GLY A 138 -22.67 41.51 43.19
C GLY A 138 -23.82 42.50 43.19
N LYS A 139 -25.06 42.00 43.18
CA LYS A 139 -26.23 42.84 43.41
C LYS A 139 -26.26 43.20 44.90
N TRP A 140 -26.41 44.48 45.20
CA TRP A 140 -26.66 44.95 46.55
C TRP A 140 -27.86 44.19 47.13
N SER A 141 -27.71 43.57 48.29
CA SER A 141 -28.85 43.06 49.05
C SER A 141 -29.75 44.25 49.40
N SER A 142 -31.06 44.03 49.47
CA SER A 142 -31.96 45.01 50.09
C SER A 142 -31.43 45.36 51.48
N TRP A 143 -31.46 46.64 51.84
CA TRP A 143 -31.17 47.08 53.21
C TRP A 143 -31.93 46.19 54.19
N MET A 144 -31.23 45.67 55.20
CA MET A 144 -31.91 44.96 56.28
C MET A 144 -32.91 45.91 56.93
N SER A 145 -34.03 45.37 57.40
CA SER A 145 -34.96 46.16 58.22
C SER A 145 -34.20 46.73 59.41
N TRP A 146 -34.38 48.03 59.67
CA TRP A 146 -33.83 48.69 60.85
C TRP A 146 -34.05 47.83 62.10
N GLY A 147 -33.00 47.66 62.90
CA GLY A 147 -33.11 46.99 64.18
C GLY A 147 -34.11 47.68 65.10
N SER A 148 -34.51 46.97 66.15
CA SER A 148 -35.23 47.57 67.27
C SER A 148 -34.44 48.79 67.78
N CYS A 149 -35.15 49.85 68.15
CA CYS A 149 -34.51 51.02 68.76
C CYS A 149 -33.65 50.57 69.95
N SER A 150 -32.43 51.10 70.06
CA SER A 150 -31.47 50.75 71.12
C SER A 150 -32.03 50.94 72.54
N VAL A 151 -33.08 51.75 72.69
CA VAL A 151 -33.76 52.02 73.96
C VAL A 151 -35.28 52.16 73.78
N SER A 152 -36.04 51.89 74.84
CA SER A 152 -37.50 52.04 74.89
C SER A 152 -37.97 53.45 75.29
N CYS A 153 -37.08 54.33 75.77
CA CYS A 153 -37.35 55.75 76.02
C CYS A 153 -36.04 56.57 76.01
N GLY A 154 -36.12 57.84 75.60
CA GLY A 154 -34.98 58.77 75.58
C GLY A 154 -34.03 58.59 74.39
N GLY A 155 -34.34 59.21 73.24
CA GLY A 155 -33.35 59.55 72.19
C GLY A 155 -32.45 58.43 71.64
N GLY A 156 -32.96 57.22 71.40
CA GLY A 156 -32.19 56.10 70.85
C GLY A 156 -31.87 56.24 69.36
N THR A 157 -30.79 55.58 68.92
CA THR A 157 -30.43 55.41 67.51
C THR A 157 -30.98 54.10 66.96
N ARG A 158 -31.28 54.10 65.65
CA ARG A 158 -31.76 52.95 64.86
C ARG A 158 -30.74 52.62 63.79
#